data_AF-A0A4W5L8L7-F1
#
_entry.id   AF-A0A4W5L8L7-F1
#
_cell.length_a   1.000
_cell.length_b   1.000
_cell.length_c   1.000
_cell.angle_alpha   90.00
_cell.angle_beta   90.00
_cell.angle_gamma   90.00
#
_symmetry.space_group_name_H-M   'P 1'
#
loop_
_entity.id
_entity.type
_entity.pdbx_description
1 polymer ?
#
loop_
_entity_poly.entity_id
_entity_poly.type
_entity_poly.pdbx_seq_one_letter_code
_entity_poly.pdbx_strand_id
1 'polypeptide(L)' 'MLTVFQCITMEGWTDVLYWMNDAIGFEMPWVYFVSLVVFGSFFVLNLVLGVLSG' A
#
# COMPACT_ATOMS: atom_id res chain seq x y z
N MET A 1 -4.94 7.61 -8.01
CA MET A 1 -5.21 6.18 -8.29
C MET A 1 -3.93 5.41 -8.65
N LEU A 2 -3.05 5.92 -9.53
CA LEU A 2 -1.78 5.25 -9.86
C LEU A 2 -0.87 5.00 -8.64
N THR A 3 -0.69 6.01 -7.78
CA THR A 3 0.14 5.90 -6.56
C THR A 3 -0.39 4.87 -5.56
N VAL A 4 -1.71 4.73 -5.46
CA VAL A 4 -2.35 3.70 -4.61
C VAL A 4 -2.05 2.31 -5.15
N PHE A 5 -2.16 2.12 -6.47
CA PHE A 5 -1.80 0.85 -7.10
C PHE A 5 -0.32 0.50 -6.88
N GLN A 6 0.58 1.45 -7.10
CA GLN A 6 2.01 1.31 -6.83
C GLN A 6 2.29 0.94 -5.35
N CYS A 7 1.55 1.52 -4.41
CA CYS A 7 1.71 1.17 -3.00
C CYS A 7 1.25 -0.27 -2.70
N ILE A 8 0.16 -0.73 -3.33
CA ILE A 8 -0.39 -2.08 -3.14
C ILE A 8 0.53 -3.16 -3.75
N THR A 9 1.26 -2.85 -4.83
CA THR A 9 2.28 -3.75 -5.39
C THR A 9 3.57 -3.79 -4.55
N MET A 10 3.60 -3.08 -3.42
CA MET A 10 4.74 -2.95 -2.51
C MET A 10 5.98 -2.28 -3.14
N GLU A 11 5.82 -1.54 -4.24
CA GLU A 11 6.93 -0.92 -4.96
C GLU A 11 7.02 0.58 -4.63
N GLY A 12 8.03 1.00 -3.87
CA GLY A 12 8.26 2.43 -3.56
C GLY A 12 7.20 3.06 -2.64
N TRP A 13 6.38 2.26 -1.95
CA TRP A 13 5.36 2.77 -1.03
C TRP A 13 5.95 3.53 0.18
N THR A 14 7.15 3.15 0.62
CA THR A 14 7.88 3.84 1.69
C THR A 14 8.36 5.22 1.25
N ASP A 15 8.74 5.38 -0.02
CA ASP A 15 9.19 6.68 -0.55
C ASP A 15 8.03 7.68 -0.56
N VAL A 16 6.84 7.21 -0.97
CA VAL A 16 5.63 8.02 -0.91
C VAL A 16 5.23 8.35 0.54
N LEU A 17 5.38 7.40 1.48
CA LEU A 17 5.18 7.64 2.90
C LEU A 17 6.14 8.73 3.42
N TYR A 18 7.42 8.67 3.06
CA TYR A 18 8.40 9.68 3.48
C TYR A 18 8.09 11.06 2.90
N TRP A 19 7.72 11.15 1.63
CA TRP A 19 7.26 12.42 1.05
C TRP A 19 6.02 12.97 1.76
N MET A 20 5.11 12.10 2.21
CA MET A 20 3.95 12.53 2.98
C MET A 20 4.33 12.97 4.40
N ASN A 21 5.27 12.29 5.04
CA ASN A 21 5.80 12.71 6.35
C ASN A 21 6.48 14.09 6.26
N ASP A 22 7.23 14.36 5.19
CA ASP A 22 7.88 15.66 4.97
C ASP A 22 6.86 16.78 4.71
N ALA A 23 5.71 16.46 4.11
CA ALA A 23 4.68 17.44 3.77
C ALA A 23 3.72 17.77 4.92
N ILE A 24 3.29 16.77 5.70
CA ILE A 24 2.22 16.91 6.71
C ILE A 24 2.60 16.42 8.12
N GLY A 25 3.83 15.96 8.33
CA GLY A 25 4.31 15.44 9.61
C GLY A 25 4.07 13.93 9.76
N PHE A 26 4.68 13.33 10.79
CA PHE A 26 4.82 11.88 10.91
C PHE A 26 3.65 11.16 11.62
N GLU A 27 2.73 11.89 12.27
CA GLU A 27 1.80 11.27 13.24
C GLU A 27 0.67 10.43 12.60
N MET A 28 0.19 10.85 11.42
CA MET A 28 -0.97 10.26 10.73
C MET A 28 -0.64 9.43 9.47
N PRO A 29 0.36 9.78 8.64
CA PRO A 29 0.62 9.08 7.38
C PRO A 29 0.90 7.59 7.53
N TRP A 30 1.66 7.20 8.56
CA TRP A 30 2.06 5.80 8.75
C TRP A 30 0.86 4.87 8.93
N VAL A 31 -0.19 5.31 9.66
CA VAL A 31 -1.40 4.50 9.88
C VAL A 31 -2.10 4.22 8.55
N TYR A 32 -2.20 5.25 7.71
CA TYR A 32 -2.82 5.13 6.39
C TYR A 32 -2.03 4.19 5.47
N PHE A 33 -0.72 4.40 5.33
CA PHE A 33 0.07 3.58 4.41
C PHE A 33 0.23 2.13 4.88
N VAL A 34 0.43 1.90 6.18
CA VAL A 34 0.56 0.53 6.71
C VAL A 34 -0.74 -0.24 6.55
N SER A 35 -1.89 0.36 6.88
CA SER A 35 -3.19 -0.31 6.66
C SER A 35 -3.45 -0.57 5.18
N LEU A 36 -3.16 0.39 4.30
CA LEU A 36 -3.33 0.24 2.86
C LEU A 36 -2.48 -0.89 2.27
N VAL A 37 -1.20 -0.99 2.66
CA VAL A 37 -0.29 -2.03 2.17
C VAL A 37 -0.72 -3.40 2.71
N VAL A 38 -1.06 -3.52 4.00
CA VAL A 38 -1.48 -4.79 4.58
C VAL A 38 -2.77 -5.29 3.95
N PHE A 39 -3.86 -4.51 3.99
CA PHE A 39 -5.14 -4.98 3.45
C PHE A 39 -5.11 -5.10 1.92
N GLY A 40 -4.50 -4.14 1.22
CA GLY A 40 -4.44 -4.12 -0.23
C GLY A 40 -3.63 -5.27 -0.80
N SER A 41 -2.44 -5.53 -0.26
CA SER A 41 -1.58 -6.61 -0.76
C SER A 41 -2.15 -8.00 -0.46
N PHE A 42 -2.69 -8.22 0.75
CA PHE A 42 -3.35 -9.48 1.09
C PHE A 42 -4.55 -9.74 0.18
N PHE A 43 -5.36 -8.72 -0.09
CA PHE A 43 -6.50 -8.86 -0.99
C PHE A 43 -6.06 -9.28 -2.40
N VAL A 44 -5.06 -8.59 -2.97
CA VAL A 44 -4.55 -8.90 -4.31
C VAL A 44 -3.94 -10.30 -4.38
N LEU A 45 -3.13 -10.69 -3.39
CA LEU A 45 -2.53 -12.03 -3.32
C LEU A 45 -3.60 -13.13 -3.24
N ASN A 46 -4.61 -12.96 -2.39
CA ASN A 46 -5.70 -13.93 -2.27
C ASN A 46 -6.52 -14.02 -3.56
N LEU A 47 -6.74 -12.90 -4.26
CA LEU A 47 -7.46 -12.90 -5.53
C LEU A 47 -6.68 -13.66 -6.62
N VAL A 48 -5.37 -13.45 -6.72
CA VAL A 48 -4.52 -14.18 -7.68
C VAL A 48 -4.50 -15.67 -7.38
N LEU A 49 -4.34 -16.05 -6.11
CA LEU A 49 -4.39 -17.46 -5.69
C LEU A 49 -5.76 -18.08 -5.96
N GLY A 50 -6.85 -17.35 -5.70
CA GLY A 50 -8.21 -17.80 -5.97
C GLY A 50 -8.43 -18.10 -7.45
N VAL A 51 -7.97 -17.22 -8.34
CA VAL A 51 -8.06 -17.42 -9.80
C VAL A 51 -7.24 -18.60 -10.29
N LEU A 52 -6.07 -18.87 -9.70
CA LEU A 52 -5.22 -20.01 -10.07
C LEU A 52 -5.70 -21.34 -9.46
N SER A 53 -6.51 -21.29 -8.40
CA SER A 53 -7.03 -22.47 -7.71
C SER A 53 -8.31 -23.06 -8.31
N GLY A 54 -8.93 -22.33 -9.25
CA GLY A 54 -10.07 -22.80 -10.07
C GLY A 54 -9.60 -23.32 -11.42
#